data_AF-A0A7K2A992-F1
#
_entry.id   AF-A0A7K2A992-F1
#
_cell.length_a   1.000
_cell.length_b   1.000
_cell.length_c   1.000
_cell.angle_alpha   90.00
_cell.angle_beta   90.00
_cell.angle_gamma   90.00
#
_symmetry.space_group_name_H-M   'P 1'
#
loop_
_entity.id
_entity.type
_entity.pdbx_description
1 polymer ?
#
loop_
_entity_poly.entity_id
_entity_poly.type
_entity_poly.pdbx_seq_one_letter_code
_entity_poly.pdbx_strand_id
1 'polypeptide(L)'
;MLARIPAERRRERVDGGGIAPVYVLWHLARHHDVAVNGVLRGVGAVVDGWTGRLGIDGDLWRGLAEGEDADLVDVLDPEAVGGYTLAVIQSTADWIDDRGLPPMDERPDAASTLAAIGTPEDRFDWLYSMWDGKPTAWFLQWSAVGHGINHLGELVSIRNRMGLSPF
;
A
#
# COMPACT_ATOMS: atom_id res chain seq x y z
N MET A 1 -14.32 -3.88 8.11
CA MET A 1 -13.19 -4.36 8.93
C MET A 1 -12.39 -3.20 9.51
N LEU A 2 -11.98 -2.23 8.70
CA LEU A 2 -11.45 -0.93 9.15
C LEU A 2 -12.34 -0.18 10.15
N ALA A 3 -13.66 -0.22 9.95
CA ALA A 3 -14.64 0.38 10.86
C ALA A 3 -14.66 -0.22 12.28
N ARG A 4 -13.92 -1.31 12.53
CA ARG A 4 -13.84 -1.96 13.84
C ARG A 4 -12.56 -1.64 14.62
N ILE A 5 -11.54 -1.07 13.97
CA ILE A 5 -10.41 -0.42 14.66
C ILE A 5 -10.66 1.09 14.56
N PRO A 6 -11.08 1.75 15.66
CA PRO A 6 -11.29 3.20 15.68
C PRO A 6 -10.03 3.95 15.26
N ALA A 7 -10.17 5.09 14.58
CA ALA A 7 -9.05 5.82 13.98
C ALA A 7 -7.98 6.19 15.01
N GLU A 8 -8.41 6.61 16.20
CA GLU A 8 -7.57 6.96 17.35
C GLU A 8 -6.70 5.81 17.84
N ARG A 9 -7.13 4.56 17.60
CA ARG A 9 -6.39 3.35 18.01
C ARG A 9 -5.50 2.77 16.91
N ARG A 10 -5.55 3.30 15.67
CA ARG A 10 -4.79 2.73 14.54
C ARG A 10 -3.29 2.98 14.60
N ARG A 11 -2.82 3.81 15.54
CA ARG A 11 -1.39 4.01 15.82
C ARG A 11 -0.85 3.06 16.90
N GLU A 12 -1.73 2.31 17.58
CA GLU A 12 -1.32 1.40 18.64
C GLU A 12 -0.59 0.19 18.08
N ARG A 13 0.50 -0.19 18.76
CA ARG A 13 1.20 -1.47 18.57
C ARG A 13 0.75 -2.41 19.69
N VAL A 14 0.42 -3.65 19.35
CA VAL A 14 -0.20 -4.60 20.29
C VAL A 14 0.86 -5.47 20.95
N ASP A 15 0.71 -5.76 22.25
CA ASP A 15 1.60 -6.65 23.02
C ASP A 15 3.09 -6.22 23.06
N GLY A 16 3.33 -4.90 23.08
CA GLY A 16 4.68 -4.35 23.23
C GLY A 16 5.54 -4.39 21.96
N GLY A 17 4.95 -4.65 20.79
CA GLY A 17 5.63 -4.65 19.50
C GLY A 17 4.69 -4.82 18.31
N GLY A 18 5.24 -5.17 17.15
CA GLY A 18 4.48 -5.35 15.91
C GLY A 18 4.24 -4.04 15.16
N ILE A 19 3.39 -4.12 14.14
CA ILE A 19 3.10 -3.04 13.19
C ILE A 19 1.79 -2.35 13.55
N ALA A 20 1.75 -1.03 13.45
CA ALA A 20 0.55 -0.24 13.70
C ALA A 20 -0.44 -0.42 12.54
N PRO A 21 -1.76 -0.57 12.81
CA PRO A 21 -2.78 -0.69 11.76
C PRO A 21 -2.72 0.41 10.69
N VAL A 22 -2.40 1.66 11.08
CA VAL A 22 -2.26 2.77 10.13
C VAL A 22 -1.13 2.52 9.14
N TYR A 23 -0.01 1.94 9.59
CA TYR A 23 1.11 1.64 8.70
C TYR A 23 0.79 0.46 7.79
N VAL A 24 0.11 -0.59 8.29
CA VAL A 24 -0.32 -1.71 7.43
C VAL A 24 -1.17 -1.22 6.26
N LEU A 25 -2.10 -0.30 6.52
CA LEU A 25 -2.96 0.29 5.49
C LEU A 25 -2.20 1.17 4.51
N TRP A 26 -1.28 1.98 5.04
CA TRP A 26 -0.40 2.82 4.24
C TRP A 26 0.49 1.97 3.32
N HIS A 27 1.16 0.97 3.89
CA HIS A 27 2.02 0.03 3.18
C HIS A 27 1.27 -0.69 2.06
N LEU A 28 0.12 -1.28 2.38
CA LEU A 28 -0.75 -1.93 1.40
C LEU A 28 -1.12 -0.97 0.26
N ALA A 29 -1.62 0.22 0.61
CA ALA A 29 -2.07 1.20 -0.37
C ALA A 29 -0.92 1.70 -1.25
N ARG A 30 0.27 1.93 -0.69
CA ARG A 30 1.46 2.35 -1.46
C ARG A 30 1.93 1.28 -2.42
N HIS A 31 2.05 0.02 -1.98
CA HIS A 31 2.41 -1.07 -2.88
C HIS A 31 1.42 -1.22 -4.04
N HIS A 32 0.12 -1.20 -3.76
CA HIS A 32 -0.92 -1.25 -4.79
C HIS A 32 -0.82 -0.05 -5.74
N ASP A 33 -0.76 1.17 -5.20
CA ASP A 33 -0.77 2.39 -5.99
C ASP A 33 0.43 2.47 -6.94
N VAL A 34 1.64 2.19 -6.44
CA VAL A 34 2.84 2.16 -7.27
C VAL A 34 2.75 1.05 -8.30
N ALA A 35 2.37 -0.17 -7.90
CA ALA A 35 2.29 -1.31 -8.81
C ALA A 35 1.28 -1.09 -9.93
N VAL A 36 0.09 -0.57 -9.63
CA VAL A 36 -0.98 -0.46 -10.64
C VAL A 36 -0.97 0.90 -11.32
N ASN A 37 -1.03 2.00 -10.56
CA ASN A 37 -1.14 3.33 -11.15
C ASN A 37 0.21 3.83 -11.70
N GLY A 38 1.29 3.52 -11.00
CA GLY A 38 2.65 3.80 -11.46
C GLY A 38 3.08 2.87 -12.59
N VAL A 39 3.28 1.58 -12.29
CA VAL A 39 3.92 0.63 -13.21
C VAL A 39 3.01 0.23 -14.38
N LEU A 40 1.77 -0.20 -14.12
CA LEU A 40 0.91 -0.70 -15.19
C LEU A 40 0.26 0.41 -16.01
N ARG A 41 -0.22 1.46 -15.35
CA ARG A 41 -0.99 2.53 -16.01
C ARG A 41 -0.11 3.69 -16.48
N GLY A 42 0.99 3.97 -15.80
CA GLY A 42 1.88 5.09 -16.13
C GLY A 42 1.21 6.47 -16.01
N VAL A 43 0.15 6.61 -15.19
CA VAL A 43 -0.65 7.85 -15.09
C VAL A 43 -0.33 8.71 -13.86
N GLY A 44 0.71 8.35 -13.11
CA GLY A 44 0.99 8.93 -11.79
C GLY A 44 0.24 8.20 -10.67
N ALA A 45 0.65 8.46 -9.44
CA ALA A 45 0.16 7.74 -8.26
C ALA A 45 -1.03 8.48 -7.63
N VAL A 46 -2.02 7.74 -7.13
CA VAL A 46 -3.17 8.31 -6.41
C VAL A 46 -2.70 9.14 -5.21
N VAL A 47 -1.59 8.75 -4.58
CA VAL A 47 -1.02 9.44 -3.40
C VAL A 47 -0.77 10.93 -3.62
N ASP A 48 -0.50 11.37 -4.86
CA ASP A 48 -0.19 12.77 -5.18
C ASP A 48 -1.34 13.72 -4.78
N GLY A 49 -2.58 13.25 -4.88
CA GLY A 49 -3.78 13.98 -4.45
C GLY A 49 -4.09 13.90 -2.94
N TRP A 50 -3.29 13.15 -2.18
CA TRP A 50 -3.54 12.84 -0.76
C TRP A 50 -2.45 13.32 0.20
N THR A 51 -1.24 13.61 -0.28
CA THR A 51 -0.07 14.08 0.50
C THR A 51 -0.43 15.02 1.66
N GLY A 52 -1.07 16.14 1.36
CA GLY A 52 -1.45 17.13 2.37
C GLY A 52 -2.45 16.64 3.42
N ARG A 53 -3.30 15.65 3.10
CA ARG A 53 -4.23 15.02 4.05
C ARG A 53 -3.57 13.91 4.87
N LEU A 54 -2.58 13.24 4.29
CA LEU A 54 -1.83 12.16 4.92
C LEU A 54 -0.80 12.65 5.93
N GLY A 55 -0.45 13.95 5.89
CA GLY A 55 0.62 14.53 6.69
C GLY A 55 2.01 14.28 6.10
N ILE A 56 2.10 13.86 4.83
CA ILE A 56 3.35 13.51 4.17
C ILE A 56 3.60 14.52 3.05
N ASP A 57 4.78 15.14 3.03
CA ASP A 57 5.19 16.14 2.04
C ASP A 57 6.33 15.68 1.11
N GLY A 58 6.87 14.48 1.33
CA GLY A 58 7.96 13.89 0.55
C GLY A 58 8.17 12.41 0.83
N ASP A 59 9.26 11.84 0.29
CA ASP A 59 9.67 10.44 0.50
C ASP A 59 8.55 9.42 0.23
N LEU A 60 7.88 9.53 -0.92
CA LEU A 60 6.72 8.68 -1.28
C LEU A 60 7.08 7.20 -1.53
N TRP A 61 8.37 6.85 -1.46
CA TRP A 61 8.86 5.47 -1.36
C TRP A 61 8.63 4.86 0.02
N ARG A 62 8.45 5.68 1.07
CA ARG A 62 8.14 5.21 2.43
C ARG A 62 6.80 4.48 2.45
N GLY A 63 6.73 3.41 3.22
CA GLY A 63 5.64 2.43 3.14
C GLY A 63 5.85 1.31 2.12
N LEU A 64 6.85 1.37 1.23
CA LEU A 64 7.21 0.18 0.45
C LEU A 64 8.02 -0.83 1.27
N ALA A 65 8.58 -0.41 2.41
CA ALA A 65 9.35 -1.30 3.28
C ALA A 65 8.41 -2.27 4.01
N GLU A 66 8.82 -3.54 4.08
CA GLU A 66 8.18 -4.57 4.91
C GLU A 66 8.21 -4.19 6.41
N GLY A 67 9.34 -3.62 6.84
CA GLY A 67 9.48 -3.08 8.18
C GLY A 67 8.72 -1.77 8.33
N GLU A 68 8.20 -1.54 9.53
CA GLU A 68 7.53 -0.30 9.87
C GLU A 68 8.51 0.88 9.96
N ASP A 69 8.20 1.96 9.23
CA ASP A 69 8.81 3.27 9.46
C ASP A 69 8.19 3.89 10.72
N ALA A 70 8.81 3.68 11.89
CA ALA A 70 8.20 4.00 13.18
C ALA A 70 7.85 5.49 13.35
N ASP A 71 8.68 6.39 12.84
CA ASP A 71 8.46 7.84 12.85
C ASP A 71 7.34 8.26 11.88
N LEU A 72 7.06 7.47 10.85
CA LEU A 72 5.96 7.75 9.92
C LEU A 72 4.60 7.54 10.59
N VAL A 73 4.49 6.54 11.48
CA VAL A 73 3.24 6.24 12.23
C VAL A 73 2.72 7.46 12.99
N ASP A 74 3.62 8.24 13.56
CA ASP A 74 3.28 9.42 14.37
C ASP A 74 2.74 10.57 13.50
N VAL A 75 3.12 10.61 12.23
CA VAL A 75 2.74 11.66 11.28
C VAL A 75 1.48 11.31 10.49
N LEU A 76 1.29 10.03 10.15
CA LEU A 76 0.16 9.57 9.36
C LEU A 76 -1.19 9.88 10.03
N ASP A 77 -2.09 10.54 9.31
CA ASP A 77 -3.49 10.66 9.72
C ASP A 77 -4.27 9.35 9.44
N PRO A 78 -4.81 8.66 10.46
CA PRO A 78 -5.40 7.34 10.27
C PRO A 78 -6.72 7.32 9.50
N GLU A 79 -7.45 8.44 9.46
CA GLU A 79 -8.65 8.56 8.62
C GLU A 79 -8.26 8.81 7.18
N ALA A 80 -7.30 9.71 6.94
CA ALA A 80 -6.78 10.00 5.61
C ALA A 80 -6.13 8.77 4.98
N VAL A 81 -5.36 7.99 5.73
CA VAL A 81 -4.79 6.72 5.24
C VAL A 81 -5.89 5.75 4.84
N GLY A 82 -6.93 5.58 5.67
CA GLY A 82 -8.07 4.73 5.31
C GLY A 82 -8.79 5.19 4.04
N GLY A 83 -8.97 6.50 3.88
CA GLY A 83 -9.52 7.09 2.67
C GLY A 83 -8.64 6.88 1.44
N TYR A 84 -7.33 7.04 1.58
CA TYR A 84 -6.35 6.83 0.53
C TYR A 84 -6.33 5.36 0.08
N THR A 85 -6.33 4.40 1.02
CA THR A 85 -6.41 2.97 0.69
C THR A 85 -7.65 2.65 -0.15
N LEU A 86 -8.82 3.21 0.21
CA LEU A 86 -10.04 3.02 -0.57
C LEU A 86 -9.96 3.69 -1.94
N ALA A 87 -9.37 4.88 -2.04
CA ALA A 87 -9.20 5.58 -3.31
C ALA A 87 -8.28 4.82 -4.28
N VAL A 88 -7.22 4.18 -3.79
CA VAL A 88 -6.34 3.34 -4.62
C VAL A 88 -7.09 2.14 -5.17
N ILE A 89 -7.83 1.42 -4.31
CA ILE A 89 -8.63 0.26 -4.73
C ILE A 89 -9.69 0.68 -5.75
N GLN A 90 -10.39 1.80 -5.49
CA GLN A 90 -11.41 2.30 -6.40
C GLN A 90 -10.81 2.73 -7.75
N SER A 91 -9.67 3.42 -7.75
CA SER A 91 -8.97 3.82 -8.97
C SER A 91 -8.63 2.63 -9.86
N THR A 92 -8.19 1.51 -9.26
CA THR A 92 -7.92 0.27 -9.99
C THR A 92 -9.20 -0.38 -10.51
N ALA A 93 -10.25 -0.43 -9.69
CA ALA A 93 -11.54 -1.00 -10.08
C ALA A 93 -12.17 -0.23 -11.25
N ASP A 94 -12.21 1.10 -11.16
CA ASP A 94 -12.75 1.98 -12.20
C ASP A 94 -11.97 1.83 -13.52
N TRP A 95 -10.65 1.71 -13.44
CA TRP A 95 -9.83 1.48 -14.63
C TRP A 95 -10.15 0.15 -15.32
N ILE A 96 -10.28 -0.93 -14.55
CA ILE A 96 -10.63 -2.25 -15.09
C ILE A 96 -12.06 -2.26 -15.65
N ASP A 97 -13.00 -1.57 -15.00
CA ASP A 97 -14.40 -1.48 -15.47
C ASP A 97 -14.49 -0.69 -16.78
N ASP A 98 -13.80 0.46 -16.89
CA ASP A 98 -13.78 1.32 -18.06
C ASP A 98 -13.03 0.70 -19.26
N ARG A 99 -11.87 0.08 -19.01
CA ARG A 99 -10.94 -0.36 -20.07
C ARG A 99 -10.90 -1.87 -20.29
N GLY A 100 -11.48 -2.63 -19.38
CA GLY A 100 -11.29 -4.07 -19.32
C GLY A 100 -9.90 -4.45 -18.81
N LEU A 101 -9.60 -5.74 -18.91
CA LEU A 101 -8.31 -6.28 -18.50
C LEU A 101 -7.20 -5.87 -19.49
N PRO A 102 -6.03 -5.38 -19.01
CA PRO A 102 -4.88 -5.08 -19.86
C PRO A 102 -4.25 -6.36 -20.43
N PRO A 103 -3.32 -6.24 -21.40
CA PRO A 103 -2.51 -7.36 -21.87
C PRO A 103 -1.73 -8.00 -20.71
N MET A 104 -2.06 -9.25 -20.39
CA MET A 104 -1.62 -9.90 -19.15
C MET A 104 -0.15 -10.35 -19.15
N ASP A 105 0.43 -10.57 -20.33
CA ASP A 105 1.79 -11.10 -20.50
C ASP A 105 2.86 -10.02 -20.69
N GLU A 106 2.45 -8.75 -20.81
CA GLU A 106 3.37 -7.62 -20.93
C GLU A 106 4.25 -7.49 -19.69
N ARG A 107 5.51 -7.09 -19.88
CA ARG A 107 6.49 -6.92 -18.79
C ARG A 107 6.87 -5.44 -18.71
N PRO A 108 6.21 -4.66 -17.86
CA PRO A 108 6.47 -3.23 -17.72
C PRO A 108 7.82 -2.99 -17.02
N ASP A 109 8.40 -1.82 -17.26
CA ASP A 109 9.62 -1.37 -16.57
C ASP A 109 9.26 -0.83 -15.17
N ALA A 110 9.20 -1.75 -14.21
CA ALA A 110 8.91 -1.43 -12.84
C ALA A 110 10.06 -0.65 -12.14
N ALA A 111 11.31 -0.88 -12.57
CA ALA A 111 12.49 -0.25 -11.98
C ALA A 111 12.48 1.26 -12.22
N SER A 112 12.13 1.70 -13.45
CA SER A 112 11.99 3.13 -13.76
C SER A 112 10.95 3.83 -12.88
N THR A 113 9.84 3.14 -12.55
CA THR A 113 8.80 3.70 -11.67
C THR A 113 9.30 3.83 -10.23
N LEU A 114 9.97 2.80 -9.69
CA LEU A 114 10.55 2.84 -8.35
C LEU A 114 11.62 3.93 -8.21
N ALA A 115 12.47 4.09 -9.24
CA ALA A 115 13.48 5.14 -9.29
C ALA A 115 12.86 6.54 -9.36
N ALA A 116 11.77 6.72 -10.12
CA ALA A 116 11.09 8.00 -10.26
C ALA A 116 10.49 8.53 -8.94
N ILE A 117 10.08 7.63 -8.03
CA ILE A 117 9.59 8.01 -6.69
C ILE A 117 10.72 8.08 -5.64
N GLY A 118 11.98 7.95 -6.07
CA GLY A 118 13.15 8.05 -5.20
C GLY A 118 13.40 6.84 -4.31
N THR A 119 12.96 5.64 -4.70
CA THR A 119 13.14 4.42 -3.88
C THR A 119 14.64 4.09 -3.78
N PRO A 120 15.24 4.02 -2.57
CA PRO A 120 16.67 3.77 -2.42
C PRO A 120 17.05 2.32 -2.81
N GLU A 121 17.77 2.14 -3.91
CA GLU A 121 18.16 0.81 -4.41
C GLU A 121 18.97 -0.01 -3.41
N ASP A 122 19.82 0.62 -2.59
CA ASP A 122 20.65 -0.03 -1.57
C ASP A 122 19.84 -0.63 -0.41
N ARG A 123 18.62 -0.13 -0.18
CA ARG A 123 17.69 -0.59 0.86
C ARG A 123 16.55 -1.46 0.32
N PHE A 124 16.28 -1.35 -0.97
CA PHE A 124 15.14 -1.96 -1.65
C PHE A 124 15.53 -2.87 -2.81
N ASP A 125 16.79 -3.30 -2.89
CA ASP A 125 17.31 -4.25 -3.89
C ASP A 125 16.39 -5.47 -4.06
N TRP A 126 15.84 -5.97 -2.96
CA TRP A 126 14.85 -7.05 -2.93
C TRP A 126 13.57 -6.72 -3.69
N LEU A 127 13.07 -5.48 -3.63
CA LEU A 127 11.84 -5.05 -4.27
C LEU A 127 12.06 -4.88 -5.77
N TYR A 128 13.17 -4.24 -6.16
CA TYR A 128 13.59 -4.14 -7.56
C TYR A 128 13.73 -5.54 -8.17
N SER A 129 14.43 -6.46 -7.48
CA SER A 129 14.59 -7.85 -7.91
C SER A 129 13.27 -8.62 -7.95
N MET A 130 12.39 -8.41 -6.97
CA MET A 130 11.07 -9.06 -6.94
C MET A 130 10.18 -8.62 -8.11
N TRP A 131 10.23 -7.35 -8.49
CA TRP A 131 9.38 -6.78 -9.54
C TRP A 131 9.98 -6.94 -10.95
N ASP A 132 11.29 -7.18 -11.04
CA ASP A 132 11.98 -7.33 -12.33
C ASP A 132 11.38 -8.45 -13.19
N GLY A 133 11.14 -8.10 -14.45
CA GLY A 133 10.57 -8.98 -15.47
C GLY A 133 9.18 -9.54 -15.15
N LYS A 134 8.47 -9.09 -14.11
CA LYS A 134 7.14 -9.62 -13.78
C LYS A 134 6.11 -9.21 -14.83
N PRO A 135 5.20 -10.12 -15.23
CA PRO A 135 4.15 -9.77 -16.19
C PRO A 135 3.06 -8.93 -15.51
N THR A 136 2.27 -8.19 -16.29
CA THR A 136 1.10 -7.43 -15.85
C THR A 136 0.16 -8.25 -14.97
N ALA A 137 -0.07 -9.52 -15.31
CA ALA A 137 -0.87 -10.44 -14.51
C ALA A 137 -0.35 -10.60 -13.07
N TRP A 138 0.96 -10.60 -12.87
CA TRP A 138 1.56 -10.72 -11.53
C TRP A 138 1.25 -9.49 -10.69
N PHE A 139 1.38 -8.28 -11.23
CA PHE A 139 1.08 -7.05 -10.48
C PHE A 139 -0.40 -6.95 -10.08
N LEU A 140 -1.31 -7.35 -10.96
CA LEU A 140 -2.75 -7.39 -10.65
C LEU A 140 -3.09 -8.49 -9.63
N GLN A 141 -2.56 -9.70 -9.80
CA GLN A 141 -2.90 -10.81 -8.91
C GLN A 141 -2.21 -10.69 -7.56
N TRP A 142 -0.93 -10.34 -7.54
CA TRP A 142 -0.15 -10.23 -6.31
C TRP A 142 -0.36 -8.87 -5.66
N SER A 143 0.09 -7.77 -6.27
CA SER A 143 0.10 -6.46 -5.60
C SER A 143 -1.30 -5.91 -5.33
N ALA A 144 -2.24 -6.07 -6.27
CA ALA A 144 -3.59 -5.52 -6.08
C ALA A 144 -4.52 -6.44 -5.25
N VAL A 145 -4.33 -7.76 -5.30
CA VAL A 145 -5.23 -8.74 -4.64
C VAL A 145 -4.52 -9.52 -3.53
N GLY A 146 -3.51 -10.33 -3.86
CA GLY A 146 -2.87 -11.26 -2.92
C GLY A 146 -2.22 -10.57 -1.71
N HIS A 147 -1.46 -9.51 -1.96
CA HIS A 147 -0.84 -8.67 -0.94
C HIS A 147 -1.90 -8.03 -0.02
N GLY A 148 -2.99 -7.53 -0.62
CA GLY A 148 -4.14 -7.00 0.12
C GLY A 148 -4.82 -8.02 1.02
N ILE A 149 -4.98 -9.26 0.55
CA ILE A 149 -5.55 -10.34 1.36
C ILE A 149 -4.63 -10.70 2.54
N ASN A 150 -3.32 -10.75 2.33
CA ASN A 150 -2.36 -11.03 3.40
C ASN A 150 -2.42 -9.98 4.51
N HIS A 151 -2.38 -8.69 4.17
CA HIS A 151 -2.47 -7.61 5.15
C HIS A 151 -3.87 -7.45 5.75
N LEU A 152 -4.93 -7.87 5.05
CA LEU A 152 -6.24 -8.02 5.66
C LEU A 152 -6.19 -9.09 6.76
N GLY A 153 -5.54 -10.23 6.54
CA GLY A 153 -5.33 -11.25 7.56
C GLY A 153 -4.57 -10.71 8.79
N GLU A 154 -3.50 -9.96 8.53
CA GLU A 154 -2.71 -9.28 9.58
C GLU A 154 -3.55 -8.29 10.39
N LEU A 155 -4.32 -7.42 9.72
CA LEU A 155 -5.22 -6.47 10.37
C LEU A 155 -6.32 -7.18 11.19
N VAL A 156 -6.81 -8.36 10.78
CA VAL A 156 -7.73 -9.16 11.59
C VAL A 156 -7.04 -9.63 12.86
N SER A 157 -5.81 -10.13 12.74
CA SER A 157 -5.00 -10.60 13.86
C SER A 157 -4.75 -9.46 14.87
N ILE A 158 -4.31 -8.30 14.38
CA ILE A 158 -4.09 -7.09 15.19
C ILE A 158 -5.37 -6.67 15.90
N ARG A 159 -6.48 -6.51 15.17
CA ARG A 159 -7.79 -6.17 15.75
C ARG A 159 -8.18 -7.11 16.89
N ASN A 160 -8.01 -8.42 16.69
CA ASN A 160 -8.39 -9.41 17.69
C ASN A 160 -7.53 -9.27 18.95
N ARG A 161 -6.22 -9.08 18.80
CA ARG A 161 -5.29 -8.86 19.91
C ARG A 161 -5.56 -7.53 20.65
N MET A 162 -6.10 -6.53 19.96
CA MET A 162 -6.58 -5.28 20.58
C MET A 162 -7.88 -5.44 21.41
N GLY A 163 -8.44 -6.66 21.50
CA GLY A 163 -9.71 -6.93 22.18
C GLY A 163 -10.93 -6.51 21.36
N LEU A 164 -10.79 -6.30 20.05
CA LEU A 164 -11.85 -5.81 19.15
C LEU A 164 -12.41 -6.93 18.26
N SER A 165 -12.28 -8.19 18.69
CA SER A 165 -12.94 -9.33 18.04
C SER A 165 -14.46 -9.18 18.16
N PRO A 166 -15.24 -9.37 17.07
CA PRO A 166 -16.69 -9.40 17.15
C PRO A 166 -17.24 -10.79 17.56
N PHE A 167 -16.37 -11.75 17.83
CA PHE A 167 -16.68 -13.14 18.24
C PHE A 167 -15.93 -13.48 19.52
#